data_AF-V4HQM9-F1
#
_entry.id   AF-V4HQM9-F1
#
_cell.length_a   1.000
_cell.length_b   1.000
_cell.length_c   1.000
_cell.angle_alpha   90.00
_cell.angle_beta   90.00
_cell.angle_gamma   90.00
#
_symmetry.space_group_name_H-M   'P 1'
#
loop_
_entity.id
_entity.type
_entity.pdbx_description
1 polymer ?
#
loop_
_entity_poly.entity_id
_entity_poly.type
_entity_poly.pdbx_seq_one_letter_code
_entity_poly.pdbx_strand_id
1 'polypeptide(L)'
;MGNTFEYATTPLALASLIAILVVGLLKVISAGKNNALNRMITHYGFTLVLLFGLVGNGIYLFNSYQSSEALIIGTAIDKNSGKYLPRVQVDTGGHARGMTSDTGDFVLAIPKSRITDQYQISASLEGYERQTATINHQAKMFVRFELEKTRLNFDTAMQVADARIVVGHYLGLPEIQLSIKFNNPLSAAIVFKDLQLDVVSPTGNTRHLAQIGATLNSHSNLQAPLQSIYVSPSSSAQYLFRFIQYDVQTHQIAISAQTSMQTRPDFQLRGPQIGNTLLEPALTQQLSTLMSASWFWEVGESIVNVSANVDGETVRFSRAIPITSDQIDAMKAISNYYKDGFGLYPQVSLMPVGSAIPGHQIESSAL
;
A
#
# COMPACT_ATOMS: atom_id res chain seq x y z
N MET A 1 -50.06 47.46 -16.16
CA MET A 1 -49.40 48.77 -16.17
C MET A 1 -48.58 48.88 -14.90
N GLY A 2 -47.27 48.64 -14.99
CA GLY A 2 -46.32 48.85 -13.91
C GLY A 2 -45.11 49.51 -14.51
N ASN A 3 -45.09 50.84 -14.52
CA ASN A 3 -43.92 51.62 -14.86
C ASN A 3 -43.05 51.72 -13.61
N THR A 4 -41.94 50.98 -13.58
CA THR A 4 -40.85 51.22 -12.64
C THR A 4 -39.55 51.29 -13.44
N PHE A 5 -38.91 52.46 -13.35
CA PHE A 5 -37.67 52.81 -14.03
C PHE A 5 -36.52 51.87 -13.64
N GLU A 6 -36.26 50.84 -14.43
CA GLU A 6 -35.03 50.04 -14.36
C GLU A 6 -33.95 50.66 -15.26
N TYR A 7 -33.39 51.83 -14.90
CA TYR A 7 -32.15 52.29 -15.52
C TYR A 7 -31.34 53.12 -14.52
N ALA A 8 -30.55 52.43 -13.67
CA ALA A 8 -29.25 52.86 -13.13
C ALA A 8 -28.80 51.93 -11.97
N THR A 9 -28.63 50.62 -12.22
CA THR A 9 -28.15 49.69 -11.16
C THR A 9 -26.65 49.39 -11.23
N THR A 10 -25.94 49.92 -12.24
CA THR A 10 -24.47 49.79 -12.29
C THR A 10 -23.81 51.06 -11.73
N PRO A 11 -22.76 50.96 -10.89
CA PRO A 11 -21.99 52.11 -10.40
C PRO A 11 -21.49 53.02 -11.53
N LEU A 12 -21.32 52.44 -12.73
CA LEU A 12 -20.96 53.12 -13.95
C LEU A 12 -22.08 54.04 -14.48
N ALA A 13 -23.34 53.58 -14.51
CA ALA A 13 -24.47 54.43 -14.89
C ALA A 13 -24.59 55.62 -13.95
N LEU A 14 -24.34 55.41 -12.65
CA LEU A 14 -24.31 56.47 -11.65
C LEU A 14 -23.15 57.46 -11.87
N ALA A 15 -21.94 56.96 -12.16
CA ALA A 15 -20.77 57.79 -12.44
C ALA A 15 -20.91 58.60 -13.74
N SER A 16 -21.47 58.01 -14.80
CA SER A 16 -21.80 58.72 -16.05
C SER A 16 -22.90 59.76 -15.85
N LEU A 17 -23.91 59.46 -15.03
CA LEU A 17 -24.97 60.41 -14.70
C LEU A 17 -24.41 61.59 -13.89
N ILE A 18 -23.55 61.33 -12.90
CA ILE A 18 -22.85 62.36 -12.11
C ILE A 18 -21.94 63.21 -12.99
N ALA A 19 -21.19 62.60 -13.91
CA ALA A 19 -20.35 63.31 -14.88
C ALA A 19 -21.16 64.24 -15.79
N ILE A 20 -22.29 63.77 -16.32
CA ILE A 20 -23.22 64.58 -17.13
C ILE A 20 -23.83 65.69 -16.29
N LEU A 21 -24.18 65.41 -15.03
CA LEU A 21 -24.73 66.40 -14.09
C LEU A 21 -23.70 67.49 -13.75
N VAL A 22 -22.45 67.13 -13.47
CA VAL A 22 -21.37 68.06 -13.13
C VAL A 22 -20.99 68.92 -14.35
N VAL A 23 -20.90 68.34 -15.54
CA VAL A 23 -20.66 69.10 -16.78
C VAL A 23 -21.85 70.00 -17.12
N GLY A 24 -23.08 69.51 -16.94
CA GLY A 24 -24.31 70.30 -17.10
C GLY A 24 -24.37 71.48 -16.13
N LEU A 25 -24.02 71.26 -14.86
CA LEU A 25 -23.93 72.30 -13.83
C LEU A 25 -22.85 73.35 -14.19
N LEU A 26 -21.67 72.91 -14.61
CA LEU A 26 -20.59 73.80 -15.02
C LEU A 26 -20.99 74.65 -16.23
N LYS A 27 -21.73 74.07 -17.18
CA LYS A 27 -22.26 74.78 -18.36
C LYS A 27 -23.28 75.85 -17.93
N VAL A 28 -24.17 75.54 -16.99
CA VAL A 28 -25.16 76.49 -16.41
C VAL A 28 -24.48 77.61 -15.63
N ILE A 29 -23.46 77.30 -14.82
CA ILE A 29 -22.70 78.29 -14.05
C ILE A 29 -21.86 79.19 -14.98
N SER A 30 -21.36 78.66 -16.10
CA SER A 30 -20.56 79.42 -17.09
C SER A 30 -21.38 80.35 -17.99
N ALA A 31 -22.71 80.15 -18.10
CA ALA A 31 -23.58 80.90 -18.99
C ALA A 31 -23.68 82.41 -18.67
N GLY A 32 -23.19 82.85 -17.50
CA GLY A 32 -23.17 84.26 -17.10
C GLY A 32 -21.93 85.06 -17.48
N LYS A 33 -20.81 84.44 -17.91
CA LYS A 33 -19.57 85.17 -18.28
C LYS A 33 -18.84 84.50 -19.45
N ASN A 34 -18.91 85.15 -20.61
CA ASN A 34 -18.37 84.65 -21.88
C ASN A 34 -16.85 84.85 -21.96
N ASN A 35 -16.06 84.01 -21.27
CA ASN A 35 -14.60 84.00 -21.33
C ASN A 35 -14.08 82.80 -22.12
N ALA A 36 -13.15 83.02 -23.05
CA ALA A 36 -12.55 81.96 -23.88
C ALA A 36 -11.93 80.81 -23.05
N LEU A 37 -11.40 81.14 -21.86
CA LEU A 37 -10.88 80.18 -20.89
C LEU A 37 -11.95 79.19 -20.40
N ASN A 38 -13.18 79.65 -20.14
CA ASN A 38 -14.28 78.77 -19.73
C ASN A 38 -14.63 77.79 -20.85
N ARG A 39 -14.65 78.25 -22.11
CA ARG A 39 -14.93 77.39 -23.27
C ARG A 39 -13.88 76.28 -23.41
N MET A 40 -12.61 76.63 -23.18
CA MET A 40 -11.48 75.70 -23.21
C MET A 40 -11.56 74.67 -22.06
N ILE A 41 -11.79 75.12 -20.82
CA ILE A 41 -11.95 74.25 -19.64
C ILE A 41 -13.15 73.30 -19.81
N THR A 42 -14.28 73.81 -20.32
CA THR A 42 -15.46 72.96 -20.52
C THR A 42 -15.21 71.91 -21.61
N HIS A 43 -14.51 72.26 -22.70
CA HIS A 43 -14.21 71.33 -23.78
C HIS A 43 -13.20 70.25 -23.35
N TYR A 44 -12.06 70.64 -22.78
CA TYR A 44 -11.05 69.68 -22.34
C TYR A 44 -11.49 68.89 -21.10
N GLY A 45 -12.23 69.50 -20.18
CA GLY A 45 -12.83 68.82 -19.04
C GLY A 45 -13.84 67.76 -19.47
N PHE A 46 -14.68 68.06 -20.47
CA PHE A 46 -15.59 67.07 -21.06
C PHE A 46 -14.82 65.92 -21.72
N THR A 47 -13.80 66.21 -22.52
CA THR A 47 -12.96 65.19 -23.17
C THR A 47 -12.26 64.29 -22.15
N LEU A 48 -11.73 64.87 -21.07
CA LEU A 48 -11.04 64.14 -20.01
C LEU A 48 -12.00 63.20 -19.25
N VAL A 49 -13.20 63.67 -18.93
CA VAL A 49 -14.27 62.86 -18.32
C VAL A 49 -14.68 61.70 -19.24
N LEU A 50 -14.79 61.96 -20.55
CA LEU A 50 -15.12 60.93 -21.54
C LEU A 50 -14.01 59.88 -21.65
N LEU A 51 -12.74 60.30 -21.66
CA LEU A 51 -11.57 59.42 -21.66
C LEU A 51 -11.54 58.53 -20.40
N PHE A 52 -11.71 59.11 -19.21
CA PHE A 52 -11.75 58.35 -17.96
C PHE A 52 -12.95 57.39 -17.90
N GLY A 53 -14.10 57.78 -18.46
CA GLY A 53 -15.26 56.90 -18.60
C GLY A 53 -14.99 55.69 -19.51
N LEU A 54 -14.30 55.89 -20.63
CA LEU A 54 -13.91 54.80 -21.55
C LEU A 54 -12.86 53.87 -20.94
N VAL A 55 -11.83 54.42 -20.30
CA VAL A 55 -10.80 53.62 -19.62
C VAL A 55 -11.39 52.84 -18.44
N GLY A 56 -12.27 53.46 -17.65
CA GLY A 56 -12.98 52.78 -16.56
C GLY A 56 -13.85 51.62 -17.06
N ASN A 57 -14.55 51.79 -18.19
CA ASN A 57 -15.27 50.72 -18.86
C ASN A 57 -14.35 49.58 -19.33
N GLY A 58 -13.22 49.92 -19.94
CA GLY A 58 -12.23 48.93 -20.39
C GLY A 58 -11.69 48.10 -19.23
N ILE A 59 -11.33 48.74 -18.11
CA ILE A 59 -10.86 48.07 -16.89
C ILE A 59 -11.95 47.20 -16.27
N TYR A 60 -13.20 47.69 -16.22
CA TYR A 60 -14.32 46.92 -15.69
C TYR A 60 -14.62 45.69 -16.55
N LEU A 61 -14.68 45.83 -17.87
CA LEU A 61 -14.90 44.72 -18.79
C LEU A 61 -13.76 43.70 -18.69
N PHE A 62 -12.52 44.16 -18.58
CA PHE A 62 -11.36 43.29 -18.39
C PHE A 62 -11.41 42.54 -17.04
N ASN A 63 -11.75 43.22 -15.94
CA ASN A 63 -11.91 42.60 -14.63
C ASN A 63 -13.09 41.63 -14.58
N SER A 64 -14.23 42.01 -15.16
CA SER A 64 -15.43 41.16 -15.27
C SER A 64 -15.17 39.94 -16.15
N TYR A 65 -14.31 40.08 -17.17
CA TYR A 65 -13.88 38.97 -18.01
C TYR A 65 -12.92 38.04 -17.25
N GLN A 66 -11.96 38.59 -16.51
CA GLN A 66 -11.05 37.79 -15.67
C GLN A 66 -11.77 37.09 -14.51
N SER A 67 -12.85 37.67 -13.99
CA SER A 67 -13.67 37.07 -12.94
C SER A 67 -14.67 36.03 -13.46
N SER A 68 -14.69 35.74 -14.77
CA SER A 68 -15.52 34.66 -15.30
C SER A 68 -14.89 33.29 -15.01
N GLU A 69 -15.74 32.31 -14.70
CA GLU A 69 -15.33 30.95 -14.33
C GLU A 69 -15.74 29.97 -15.43
N ALA A 70 -14.86 29.02 -15.74
CA ALA A 70 -15.22 27.84 -16.50
C ALA A 70 -15.70 26.75 -15.53
N LEU A 71 -16.84 26.15 -15.84
CA LEU A 71 -17.40 25.08 -15.03
C LEU A 71 -17.09 23.73 -15.66
N ILE A 72 -16.53 22.83 -14.85
CA ILE A 72 -16.47 21.41 -15.15
C ILE A 72 -17.54 20.74 -14.33
N ILE A 73 -18.43 20.03 -15.01
CA ILE A 73 -19.55 19.34 -14.38
C ILE A 73 -19.33 17.85 -14.62
N GLY A 74 -19.62 17.04 -13.62
CA GLY A 74 -19.49 15.61 -13.83
C GLY A 74 -20.19 14.77 -12.80
N THR A 75 -20.09 13.46 -13.01
CA THR A 75 -20.70 12.45 -12.14
C THR A 75 -19.69 11.35 -11.86
N ALA A 76 -19.74 10.76 -10.67
CA ALA A 76 -18.99 9.57 -10.32
C ALA A 76 -19.95 8.43 -9.98
N ILE A 77 -19.71 7.27 -10.58
CA ILE A 77 -20.51 6.06 -10.38
C ILE A 77 -19.61 4.86 -10.12
N ASP A 78 -20.15 3.86 -9.43
CA ASP A 78 -19.54 2.54 -9.31
C ASP A 78 -19.70 1.80 -10.65
N LYS A 79 -18.58 1.38 -11.24
CA LYS A 79 -18.52 0.73 -12.56
C LYS A 79 -19.37 -0.54 -12.66
N ASN A 80 -19.51 -1.29 -11.57
CA ASN A 80 -20.17 -2.60 -11.57
C ASN A 80 -21.67 -2.49 -11.24
N SER A 81 -22.03 -1.66 -10.27
CA SER A 81 -23.41 -1.52 -9.79
C SER A 81 -24.16 -0.37 -10.45
N GLY A 82 -23.46 0.54 -11.15
CA GLY A 82 -24.02 1.75 -11.74
C GLY A 82 -24.52 2.78 -10.72
N LYS A 83 -24.32 2.54 -9.42
CA LYS A 83 -24.77 3.43 -8.34
C LYS A 83 -23.92 4.69 -8.31
N TYR A 84 -24.57 5.82 -8.07
CA TYR A 84 -23.90 7.09 -7.82
C TYR A 84 -23.04 7.03 -6.55
N LEU A 85 -21.83 7.58 -6.63
CA LEU A 85 -20.86 7.57 -5.54
C LEU A 85 -20.76 8.94 -4.89
N PRO A 86 -21.23 9.10 -3.65
CA PRO A 86 -21.09 10.34 -2.92
C PRO A 86 -19.69 10.52 -2.35
N ARG A 87 -19.29 11.78 -2.09
CA ARG A 87 -18.02 12.15 -1.44
C ARG A 87 -16.75 11.68 -2.15
N VAL A 88 -16.82 11.42 -3.46
CA VAL A 88 -15.66 11.17 -4.31
C VAL A 88 -14.89 12.48 -4.43
N GLN A 89 -13.61 12.47 -4.07
CA GLN A 89 -12.74 13.64 -4.24
C GLN A 89 -12.38 13.78 -5.71
N VAL A 90 -12.53 14.99 -6.26
CA VAL A 90 -12.19 15.32 -7.64
C VAL A 90 -11.18 16.46 -7.67
N ASP A 91 -10.08 16.28 -8.39
CA ASP A 91 -8.97 17.24 -8.49
C ASP A 91 -8.61 17.46 -9.97
N THR A 92 -8.48 18.72 -10.40
CA THR A 92 -8.01 19.13 -11.72
C THR A 92 -6.52 19.48 -11.72
N GLY A 93 -5.65 18.61 -11.19
CA GLY A 93 -4.19 18.84 -11.17
C GLY A 93 -3.76 20.08 -10.38
N GLY A 94 -4.51 20.47 -9.34
CA GLY A 94 -4.23 21.63 -8.50
C GLY A 94 -4.91 22.93 -8.94
N HIS A 95 -5.65 22.94 -10.05
CA HIS A 95 -6.38 24.13 -10.49
C HIS A 95 -7.67 24.37 -9.68
N ALA A 96 -8.41 23.30 -9.38
CA ALA A 96 -9.62 23.26 -8.56
C ALA A 96 -9.76 21.88 -7.89
N ARG A 97 -10.42 21.85 -6.73
CA ARG A 97 -10.73 20.64 -5.97
C ARG A 97 -12.15 20.69 -5.45
N GLY A 98 -12.80 19.53 -5.40
CA GLY A 98 -14.15 19.41 -4.88
C GLY A 98 -14.48 17.96 -4.54
N MET A 99 -15.73 17.73 -4.18
CA MET A 99 -16.24 16.40 -3.91
C MET A 99 -17.60 16.22 -4.58
N THR A 100 -17.97 14.98 -4.87
CA THR A 100 -19.33 14.66 -5.31
C THR A 100 -20.35 14.83 -4.19
N SER A 101 -21.54 15.29 -4.57
CA SER A 101 -22.74 15.38 -3.73
C SER A 101 -23.28 13.99 -3.38
N ASP A 102 -24.36 13.95 -2.59
CA ASP A 102 -25.08 12.71 -2.30
C ASP A 102 -25.67 12.02 -3.55
N THR A 103 -25.85 12.76 -4.64
CA THR A 103 -26.29 12.25 -5.95
C THR A 103 -25.12 11.84 -6.85
N GLY A 104 -23.88 11.90 -6.36
CA GLY A 104 -22.68 11.56 -7.14
C GLY A 104 -22.27 12.61 -8.16
N ASP A 105 -22.93 13.76 -8.18
CA ASP A 105 -22.62 14.87 -9.08
C ASP A 105 -21.56 15.79 -8.48
N PHE A 106 -20.72 16.41 -9.31
CA PHE A 106 -19.78 17.43 -8.88
C PHE A 106 -19.75 18.61 -9.86
N VAL A 107 -19.40 19.78 -9.32
CA VAL A 107 -19.14 20.99 -10.11
C VAL A 107 -17.84 21.61 -9.61
N LEU A 108 -16.90 21.83 -10.52
CA LEU A 108 -15.65 22.53 -10.25
C LEU A 108 -15.63 23.83 -11.04
N ALA A 109 -15.39 24.93 -10.35
CA ALA A 109 -15.16 26.24 -10.97
C ALA A 109 -13.66 26.47 -11.15
N ILE A 110 -13.23 26.71 -12.39
CA ILE A 110 -11.86 27.10 -12.73
C ILE A 110 -11.89 28.59 -13.13
N PRO A 111 -11.16 29.47 -12.42
CA PRO A 111 -11.02 30.86 -12.83
C PRO A 111 -10.43 30.97 -14.24
N LYS A 112 -10.92 31.90 -15.07
CA LYS A 112 -10.37 32.11 -16.43
C LYS A 112 -8.86 32.30 -16.48
N SER A 113 -8.27 32.90 -15.44
CA SER A 113 -6.83 33.13 -15.32
C SER A 113 -5.99 31.83 -15.26
N ARG A 114 -6.62 30.69 -14.96
CA ARG A 114 -5.98 29.37 -14.85
C ARG A 114 -6.43 28.42 -15.95
N ILE A 115 -7.12 28.92 -16.98
CA ILE A 115 -7.63 28.06 -18.04
C ILE A 115 -6.49 27.57 -18.92
N THR A 116 -6.45 26.25 -19.12
CA THR A 116 -5.58 25.57 -20.08
C THR A 116 -6.43 24.91 -21.16
N ASP A 117 -5.81 24.60 -22.30
CA ASP A 117 -6.49 23.89 -23.39
C ASP A 117 -6.92 22.48 -22.98
N GLN A 118 -6.21 21.91 -22.01
CA GLN A 118 -6.42 20.55 -21.53
C GLN A 118 -6.23 20.48 -20.01
N TYR A 119 -7.09 19.73 -19.33
CA TYR A 119 -6.97 19.41 -17.91
C TYR A 119 -6.89 17.91 -17.71
N GLN A 120 -5.96 17.47 -16.86
CA GLN A 120 -6.07 16.16 -16.23
C GLN A 120 -6.94 16.29 -14.98
N ILE A 121 -8.02 15.53 -14.96
CA ILE A 121 -8.94 15.46 -13.83
C ILE A 121 -8.87 14.06 -13.28
N SER A 122 -8.71 13.95 -11.97
CA SER A 122 -8.73 12.67 -11.28
C SER A 122 -9.83 12.61 -10.26
N ALA A 123 -10.45 11.44 -10.13
CA ALA A 123 -11.42 11.10 -9.11
C ALA A 123 -10.87 9.99 -8.21
N SER A 124 -10.98 10.19 -6.90
CA SER A 124 -10.52 9.24 -5.88
C SER A 124 -11.54 9.10 -4.76
N LEU A 125 -11.85 7.85 -4.42
CA LEU A 125 -12.69 7.49 -3.28
C LEU A 125 -12.04 6.31 -2.57
N GLU A 126 -12.06 6.31 -1.24
CA GLU A 126 -11.55 5.21 -0.43
C GLU A 126 -12.26 3.88 -0.78
N GLY A 127 -11.48 2.82 -1.00
CA GLY A 127 -11.98 1.51 -1.45
C GLY A 127 -12.22 1.40 -2.96
N TYR A 128 -11.85 2.42 -3.75
CA TYR A 128 -11.91 2.40 -5.21
C TYR A 128 -10.56 2.76 -5.83
N GLU A 129 -10.31 2.27 -7.04
CA GLU A 129 -9.17 2.66 -7.85
C GLU A 129 -9.32 4.10 -8.33
N ARG A 130 -8.22 4.87 -8.24
CA ARG A 130 -8.17 6.25 -8.73
C ARG A 130 -8.28 6.26 -10.25
N GLN A 131 -9.24 7.01 -10.77
CA GLN A 131 -9.42 7.21 -12.21
C GLN A 131 -8.93 8.60 -12.61
N THR A 132 -8.30 8.70 -13.77
CA THR A 132 -7.86 9.97 -14.35
C THR A 132 -8.40 10.07 -15.75
N ALA A 133 -9.04 11.20 -16.06
CA ALA A 133 -9.55 11.54 -17.37
C ALA A 133 -8.88 12.84 -17.83
N THR A 134 -8.77 13.00 -19.15
CA THR A 134 -8.25 14.23 -19.73
C THR A 134 -9.36 14.91 -20.51
N ILE A 135 -9.64 16.17 -20.20
CA ILE A 135 -10.66 16.96 -20.87
C ILE A 135 -10.06 18.13 -21.63
N ASN A 136 -10.67 18.45 -22.77
CA ASN A 136 -10.31 19.61 -23.56
C ASN A 136 -11.28 20.76 -23.29
N HIS A 137 -10.76 21.98 -23.29
CA HIS A 137 -11.55 23.18 -23.04
C HIS A 137 -12.58 23.42 -24.17
N GLN A 138 -13.86 23.22 -23.85
CA GLN A 138 -15.01 23.51 -24.71
C GLN A 138 -16.14 24.17 -23.88
N ALA A 139 -17.16 24.71 -24.55
CA ALA A 139 -18.24 25.49 -23.93
C ALA A 139 -19.02 24.77 -22.81
N LYS A 140 -18.95 23.43 -22.73
CA LYS A 140 -19.35 22.64 -21.56
C LYS A 140 -18.42 21.44 -21.37
N MET A 141 -17.71 21.39 -20.25
CA MET A 141 -16.82 20.29 -19.90
C MET A 141 -17.55 19.29 -19.01
N PHE A 142 -18.09 18.23 -19.62
CA PHE A 142 -18.76 17.14 -18.90
C PHE A 142 -17.83 15.94 -18.72
N VAL A 143 -17.74 15.41 -17.50
CA VAL A 143 -16.94 14.22 -17.18
C VAL A 143 -17.76 13.19 -16.42
N ARG A 144 -17.59 11.92 -16.77
CA ARG A 144 -18.13 10.80 -16.00
C ARG A 144 -16.97 9.92 -15.55
N PHE A 145 -16.88 9.68 -14.25
CA PHE A 145 -15.94 8.75 -13.66
C PHE A 145 -16.66 7.44 -13.32
N GLU A 146 -16.16 6.33 -13.85
CA GLU A 146 -16.60 4.99 -13.50
C GLU A 146 -15.54 4.36 -12.61
N LEU A 147 -15.72 4.48 -11.30
CA LEU A 147 -14.75 3.98 -10.32
C LEU A 147 -14.95 2.48 -10.13
N GLU A 148 -13.83 1.75 -10.14
CA GLU A 148 -13.81 0.32 -9.86
C GLU A 148 -13.43 0.09 -8.40
N LYS A 149 -14.20 -0.74 -7.69
CA LYS A 149 -13.86 -1.09 -6.31
C LYS A 149 -12.52 -1.81 -6.28
N THR A 150 -11.63 -1.38 -5.40
CA THR A 150 -10.38 -2.10 -5.13
C THR A 150 -10.74 -3.49 -4.64
N ARG A 151 -10.26 -4.52 -5.33
CA ARG A 151 -10.41 -5.92 -4.93
C ARG A 151 -9.08 -6.46 -4.45
N LEU A 152 -9.13 -7.46 -3.59
CA LEU A 152 -7.93 -8.18 -3.20
C LEU A 152 -7.42 -8.94 -4.42
N ASN A 153 -6.21 -8.61 -4.88
CA ASN A 153 -5.53 -9.42 -5.87
C ASN A 153 -4.83 -10.56 -5.12
N PHE A 154 -5.35 -11.78 -5.26
CA PHE A 154 -4.83 -12.94 -4.54
C PHE A 154 -3.38 -13.29 -4.87
N ASP A 155 -2.91 -12.98 -6.09
CA ASP A 155 -1.52 -13.22 -6.50
C ASP A 155 -0.54 -12.26 -5.80
N THR A 156 -1.03 -11.13 -5.30
CA THR A 156 -0.22 -10.12 -4.62
C THR A 156 -0.54 -9.90 -3.16
N ALA A 157 -1.64 -10.47 -2.67
CA ALA A 157 -2.06 -10.42 -1.28
C ALA A 157 -1.10 -11.14 -0.33
N MET A 158 -0.45 -12.21 -0.81
CA MET A 158 0.53 -12.97 -0.03
C MET A 158 1.72 -13.36 -0.92
N GLN A 159 2.92 -12.98 -0.52
CA GLN A 159 4.14 -13.20 -1.31
C GLN A 159 5.33 -13.51 -0.40
N VAL A 160 6.37 -14.11 -0.95
CA VAL A 160 7.65 -14.21 -0.24
C VAL A 160 8.29 -12.82 -0.17
N ALA A 161 8.64 -12.38 1.04
CA ALA A 161 9.18 -11.06 1.27
C ALA A 161 10.68 -10.94 0.95
N ASP A 162 11.45 -12.02 1.12
CA ASP A 162 12.89 -12.09 0.83
C ASP A 162 13.18 -13.23 -0.17
N ALA A 163 14.20 -13.04 -1.01
CA ALA A 163 14.77 -14.11 -1.79
C ALA A 163 15.34 -15.25 -0.91
N ARG A 164 15.70 -14.97 0.35
CA ARG A 164 16.27 -15.95 1.28
C ARG A 164 15.19 -16.85 1.89
N ILE A 165 15.02 -18.03 1.30
CA ILE A 165 14.40 -19.18 1.97
C ILE A 165 15.52 -19.95 2.67
N VAL A 166 15.25 -20.41 3.89
CA VAL A 166 16.15 -21.26 4.66
C VAL A 166 15.49 -22.62 4.82
N VAL A 167 16.20 -23.68 4.48
CA VAL A 167 15.72 -25.06 4.53
C VAL A 167 16.59 -25.87 5.48
N GLY A 168 16.04 -26.91 6.07
CA GLY A 168 16.72 -27.68 7.08
C GLY A 168 15.98 -28.95 7.40
N HIS A 169 16.41 -29.64 8.44
CA HIS A 169 15.63 -30.74 8.97
C HIS A 169 15.67 -30.80 10.49
N TYR A 170 14.66 -31.40 11.08
CA TYR A 170 14.67 -31.81 12.46
C TYR A 170 14.57 -33.32 12.53
N LEU A 171 15.69 -33.98 12.87
CA LEU A 171 15.76 -35.45 12.89
C LEU A 171 15.26 -36.10 11.59
N GLY A 172 15.66 -35.56 10.43
CA GLY A 172 15.27 -36.02 9.10
C GLY A 172 14.00 -35.39 8.54
N LEU A 173 13.10 -34.91 9.39
CA LEU A 173 11.86 -34.24 8.97
C LEU A 173 12.15 -32.88 8.36
N PRO A 174 11.53 -32.51 7.22
CA PRO A 174 11.81 -31.25 6.56
C PRO A 174 11.40 -30.06 7.43
N GLU A 175 12.24 -29.04 7.37
CA GLU A 175 12.07 -27.79 8.06
C GLU A 175 12.31 -26.62 7.11
N ILE A 176 11.45 -25.60 7.15
CA ILE A 176 11.55 -24.43 6.29
C ILE A 176 11.31 -23.17 7.12
N GLN A 177 12.18 -22.18 6.94
CA GLN A 177 12.01 -20.84 7.44
C GLN A 177 11.93 -19.86 6.26
N LEU A 178 10.86 -19.06 6.22
CA LEU A 178 10.63 -18.12 5.13
C LEU A 178 9.90 -16.87 5.59
N SER A 179 10.25 -15.74 4.99
CA SER A 179 9.62 -14.45 5.27
C SER A 179 8.43 -14.25 4.33
N ILE A 180 7.23 -14.04 4.88
CA ILE A 180 6.00 -13.81 4.12
C ILE A 180 5.58 -12.36 4.31
N LYS A 181 5.29 -11.70 3.19
CA LYS A 181 4.65 -10.39 3.14
C LYS A 181 3.17 -10.56 2.84
N PHE A 182 2.34 -9.95 3.68
CA PHE A 182 0.89 -9.87 3.53
C PHE A 182 0.52 -8.44 3.16
N ASN A 183 -0.16 -8.25 2.04
CA ASN A 183 -0.53 -6.94 1.51
C ASN A 183 -2.04 -6.74 1.61
N ASN A 184 -2.46 -5.61 2.15
CA ASN A 184 -3.86 -5.19 2.18
C ASN A 184 -4.05 -3.89 1.38
N PRO A 185 -4.48 -3.96 0.11
CA PRO A 185 -4.80 -2.78 -0.68
C PRO A 185 -6.19 -2.20 -0.35
N LEU A 186 -6.98 -2.86 0.50
CA LEU A 186 -8.34 -2.46 0.82
C LEU A 186 -8.38 -1.36 1.88
N SER A 187 -9.53 -0.69 1.97
CA SER A 187 -9.84 0.29 3.01
C SER A 187 -10.33 -0.34 4.33
N ALA A 188 -10.63 -1.64 4.32
CA ALA A 188 -10.96 -2.41 5.51
C ALA A 188 -9.78 -3.30 5.92
N ALA A 189 -9.68 -3.64 7.21
CA ALA A 189 -8.70 -4.61 7.68
C ALA A 189 -9.01 -6.00 7.11
N ILE A 190 -7.97 -6.76 6.77
CA ILE A 190 -8.08 -8.15 6.34
C ILE A 190 -7.40 -9.07 7.35
N VAL A 191 -7.89 -10.30 7.44
CA VAL A 191 -7.34 -11.32 8.33
C VAL A 191 -6.99 -12.55 7.50
N PHE A 192 -5.69 -12.89 7.47
CA PHE A 192 -5.24 -14.16 6.93
C PHE A 192 -5.30 -15.21 8.03
N LYS A 193 -5.94 -16.35 7.75
CA LYS A 193 -6.11 -17.47 8.69
C LYS A 193 -5.55 -18.75 8.08
N ASP A 194 -5.35 -19.75 8.94
CA ASP A 194 -5.02 -21.13 8.53
C ASP A 194 -3.82 -21.17 7.57
N LEU A 195 -2.74 -20.50 7.94
CA LEU A 195 -1.50 -20.49 7.17
C LEU A 195 -0.93 -21.91 7.12
N GLN A 196 -0.86 -22.46 5.91
CA GLN A 196 -0.37 -23.81 5.62
C GLN A 196 0.84 -23.75 4.72
N LEU A 197 1.75 -24.71 4.91
CA LEU A 197 2.91 -24.89 4.06
C LEU A 197 3.05 -26.35 3.66
N ASP A 198 3.15 -26.57 2.36
CA ASP A 198 3.48 -27.86 1.77
C ASP A 198 4.80 -27.76 1.02
N VAL A 199 5.61 -28.80 1.13
CA VAL A 199 6.83 -28.95 0.34
C VAL A 199 6.74 -30.21 -0.52
N VAL A 200 7.08 -30.07 -1.80
CA VAL A 200 7.07 -31.16 -2.78
C VAL A 200 8.52 -31.42 -3.20
N SER A 201 8.97 -32.67 -3.07
CA SER A 201 10.31 -33.09 -3.50
C SER A 201 10.41 -33.13 -5.04
N PRO A 202 11.62 -33.18 -5.61
CA PRO A 202 11.83 -33.38 -7.05
C PRO A 202 11.16 -34.66 -7.60
N THR A 203 11.06 -35.70 -6.78
CA THR A 203 10.37 -36.96 -7.11
C THR A 203 8.85 -36.91 -6.93
N GLY A 204 8.29 -35.80 -6.44
CA GLY A 204 6.85 -35.59 -6.27
C GLY A 204 6.30 -35.94 -4.88
N ASN A 205 7.15 -36.33 -3.93
CA ASN A 205 6.72 -36.60 -2.56
C ASN A 205 6.31 -35.30 -1.86
N THR A 206 5.09 -35.25 -1.33
CA THR A 206 4.57 -34.05 -0.64
C THR A 206 4.59 -34.23 0.87
N ARG A 207 5.02 -33.20 1.61
CA ARG A 207 4.94 -33.13 3.07
C ARG A 207 4.22 -31.86 3.49
N HIS A 208 3.33 -32.00 4.46
CA HIS A 208 2.63 -30.90 5.12
C HIS A 208 3.41 -30.47 6.36
N LEU A 209 3.71 -29.18 6.47
CA LEU A 209 4.51 -28.63 7.57
C LEU A 209 3.63 -27.76 8.47
N ALA A 210 3.75 -28.00 9.77
CA ALA A 210 3.09 -27.22 10.80
C ALA A 210 3.93 -25.99 11.16
N GLN A 211 3.26 -24.86 11.37
CA GLN A 211 3.91 -23.68 11.92
C GLN A 211 4.32 -23.93 13.38
N ILE A 212 5.59 -23.75 13.69
CA ILE A 212 6.11 -23.81 15.07
C ILE A 212 6.40 -22.45 15.66
N GLY A 213 6.46 -21.42 14.83
CA GLY A 213 6.48 -20.06 15.32
C GLY A 213 6.57 -19.00 14.25
N ALA A 214 6.52 -17.75 14.69
CA ALA A 214 6.72 -16.59 13.84
C ALA A 214 7.44 -15.48 14.59
N THR A 215 8.08 -14.58 13.85
CA THR A 215 8.78 -13.42 14.41
C THR A 215 8.82 -12.29 13.37
N LEU A 216 9.11 -11.06 13.81
CA LEU A 216 9.20 -9.91 12.90
C LEU A 216 10.50 -9.88 12.10
N ASN A 217 11.58 -10.47 12.62
CA ASN A 217 12.87 -10.53 11.96
C ASN A 217 13.71 -11.71 12.48
N SER A 218 14.80 -12.02 11.77
CA SER A 218 15.69 -13.14 12.09
C SER A 218 16.44 -13.01 13.43
N HIS A 219 16.54 -11.80 13.99
CA HIS A 219 17.27 -11.51 15.24
C HIS A 219 16.36 -11.56 16.48
N SER A 220 15.07 -11.83 16.28
CA SER A 220 14.09 -11.82 17.35
C SER A 220 13.70 -13.26 17.69
N ASN A 221 13.63 -13.57 18.98
CA ASN A 221 13.21 -14.89 19.47
C ASN A 221 11.90 -15.33 18.80
N LEU A 222 11.87 -16.58 18.35
CA LEU A 222 10.70 -17.17 17.73
C LEU A 222 9.54 -17.16 18.73
N GLN A 223 8.44 -16.50 18.35
CA GLN A 223 7.21 -16.48 19.15
C GLN A 223 6.30 -17.65 18.78
N ALA A 224 5.26 -17.85 19.57
CA ALA A 224 4.25 -18.87 19.31
C ALA A 224 3.65 -18.73 17.88
N PRO A 225 3.14 -19.83 17.31
CA PRO A 225 2.47 -19.80 16.01
C PRO A 225 1.35 -18.76 15.94
N LEU A 226 1.28 -18.04 14.82
CA LEU A 226 0.27 -17.05 14.52
C LEU A 226 -0.90 -17.70 13.78
N GLN A 227 -1.98 -18.00 14.51
CA GLN A 227 -3.23 -18.54 13.95
C GLN A 227 -3.95 -17.54 13.03
N SER A 228 -3.70 -16.25 13.20
CA SER A 228 -4.31 -15.20 12.39
C SER A 228 -3.36 -14.02 12.23
N ILE A 229 -3.28 -13.49 11.00
CA ILE A 229 -2.47 -12.33 10.66
C ILE A 229 -3.41 -11.19 10.28
N TYR A 230 -3.45 -10.15 11.12
CA TYR A 230 -4.26 -8.95 10.91
C TYR A 230 -3.44 -7.91 10.14
N VAL A 231 -3.96 -7.46 9.00
CA VAL A 231 -3.30 -6.41 8.19
C VAL A 231 -4.21 -5.19 8.11
N SER A 232 -3.72 -4.07 8.65
CA SER A 232 -4.43 -2.79 8.66
C SER A 232 -4.78 -2.31 7.24
N PRO A 233 -5.82 -1.48 7.09
CA PRO A 233 -6.17 -0.88 5.80
C PRO A 233 -4.97 -0.23 5.10
N SER A 234 -4.87 -0.43 3.79
CA SER A 234 -3.85 0.19 2.92
C SER A 234 -2.41 0.01 3.43
N SER A 235 -2.12 -1.14 4.06
CA SER A 235 -0.82 -1.44 4.66
C SER A 235 -0.30 -2.83 4.27
N SER A 236 0.93 -3.14 4.67
CA SER A 236 1.49 -4.48 4.59
C SER A 236 2.09 -4.92 5.92
N ALA A 237 1.97 -6.20 6.23
CA ALA A 237 2.66 -6.83 7.35
C ALA A 237 3.65 -7.87 6.83
N GLN A 238 4.76 -8.06 7.56
CA GLN A 238 5.78 -9.04 7.21
C GLN A 238 6.19 -9.82 8.46
N TYR A 239 6.28 -11.13 8.31
CA TYR A 239 6.73 -12.02 9.38
C TYR A 239 7.63 -13.10 8.80
N LEU A 240 8.63 -13.48 9.59
CA LEU A 240 9.46 -14.65 9.38
C LEU A 240 8.80 -15.83 10.08
N PHE A 241 8.40 -16.83 9.30
CA PHE A 241 7.75 -18.04 9.79
C PHE A 241 8.73 -19.20 9.79
N ARG A 242 8.51 -20.12 10.72
CA ARG A 242 9.22 -21.39 10.80
C ARG A 242 8.23 -22.54 10.80
N PHE A 243 8.46 -23.48 9.89
CA PHE A 243 7.61 -24.62 9.61
C PHE A 243 8.40 -25.92 9.70
N ILE A 244 7.79 -26.95 10.26
CA ILE A 244 8.39 -28.28 10.42
C ILE A 244 7.32 -29.34 10.18
N GLN A 245 7.69 -30.47 9.60
CA GLN A 245 6.79 -31.62 9.59
C GLN A 245 6.66 -32.16 11.02
N TYR A 246 5.43 -32.33 11.50
CA TYR A 246 5.18 -32.96 12.80
C TYR A 246 5.06 -34.48 12.64
N ASP A 247 5.82 -35.22 13.43
CA ASP A 247 5.71 -36.67 13.57
C ASP A 247 5.80 -37.05 15.07
N VAL A 248 4.85 -37.85 15.53
CA VAL A 248 4.70 -38.18 16.96
C VAL A 248 5.89 -39.01 17.45
N GLN A 249 6.34 -39.99 16.66
CA GLN A 249 7.45 -40.86 17.05
C GLN A 249 8.75 -40.06 17.17
N THR A 250 9.02 -39.20 16.20
CA THR A 250 10.18 -38.32 16.19
C THR A 250 10.18 -37.37 17.38
N HIS A 251 9.02 -36.80 17.70
CA HIS A 251 8.87 -35.92 18.85
C HIS A 251 9.12 -36.65 20.18
N GLN A 252 8.62 -37.87 20.35
CA GLN A 252 8.83 -38.68 21.56
C GLN A 252 10.31 -39.04 21.77
N ILE A 253 11.01 -39.44 20.71
CA ILE A 253 12.44 -39.75 20.78
C ILE A 253 13.24 -38.48 21.10
N ALA A 254 12.91 -37.35 20.49
CA ALA A 254 13.55 -36.08 20.77
C ALA A 254 13.37 -35.64 22.23
N ILE A 255 12.15 -35.75 22.77
CA ILE A 255 11.87 -35.48 24.20
C ILE A 255 12.70 -36.40 25.08
N SER A 256 12.72 -37.71 24.78
CA SER A 256 13.47 -38.69 25.57
C SER A 256 14.97 -38.35 25.62
N ALA A 257 15.53 -37.94 24.48
CA ALA A 257 16.91 -37.46 24.41
C ALA A 257 17.13 -36.16 25.18
N GLN A 258 16.24 -35.18 25.07
CA GLN A 258 16.31 -33.94 25.85
C GLN A 258 16.24 -34.19 27.35
N THR A 259 15.30 -35.03 27.81
CA THR A 259 15.18 -35.41 29.21
C THR A 259 16.43 -36.14 29.70
N SER A 260 16.96 -37.08 28.91
CA SER A 260 18.21 -37.77 29.26
C SER A 260 19.37 -36.79 29.46
N MET A 261 19.52 -35.78 28.59
CA MET A 261 20.55 -34.76 28.76
C MET A 261 20.33 -33.88 29.99
N GLN A 262 19.09 -33.44 30.23
CA GLN A 262 18.73 -32.57 31.36
C GLN A 262 19.03 -33.19 32.72
N THR A 263 19.03 -34.52 32.82
CA THR A 263 19.41 -35.22 34.07
C THR A 263 20.91 -35.21 34.35
N ARG A 264 21.75 -34.81 33.38
CA ARG A 264 23.20 -34.83 33.55
C ARG A 264 23.73 -33.49 34.10
N PRO A 265 24.62 -33.51 35.12
CA PRO A 265 25.16 -32.28 35.72
C PRO A 265 25.96 -31.40 34.75
N ASP A 266 26.68 -32.01 33.81
CA ASP A 266 27.48 -31.31 32.80
C ASP A 266 26.61 -30.50 31.83
N PHE A 267 25.45 -31.04 31.45
CA PHE A 267 24.47 -30.33 30.64
C PHE A 267 23.85 -29.14 31.39
N GLN A 268 23.48 -29.30 32.67
CA GLN A 268 22.85 -28.23 33.44
C GLN A 268 23.78 -27.01 33.63
N LEU A 269 25.10 -27.24 33.69
CA LEU A 269 26.08 -26.18 33.91
C LEU A 269 26.48 -25.44 32.63
N ARG A 270 26.44 -26.10 31.47
CA ARG A 270 27.09 -25.59 30.25
C ARG A 270 26.29 -25.81 28.96
N GLY A 271 25.14 -26.48 29.03
CA GLY A 271 24.38 -26.90 27.86
C GLY A 271 25.13 -27.93 26.99
N PRO A 272 24.66 -28.16 25.75
CA PRO A 272 25.35 -28.99 24.77
C PRO A 272 26.69 -28.38 24.35
N GLN A 273 27.75 -29.18 24.29
CA GLN A 273 29.07 -28.76 23.80
C GLN A 273 29.61 -29.78 22.80
N ILE A 274 30.04 -29.31 21.63
CA ILE A 274 30.65 -30.17 20.61
C ILE A 274 31.86 -30.89 21.21
N GLY A 275 31.90 -32.21 21.04
CA GLY A 275 32.94 -33.08 21.61
C GLY A 275 32.66 -33.59 23.02
N ASN A 276 31.63 -33.08 23.72
CA ASN A 276 31.20 -33.63 25.01
C ASN A 276 30.00 -34.58 24.81
N THR A 277 30.23 -35.88 24.96
CA THR A 277 29.19 -36.89 24.77
C THR A 277 28.18 -36.87 25.92
N LEU A 278 26.97 -36.40 25.60
CA LEU A 278 25.84 -36.22 26.50
C LEU A 278 24.82 -37.35 26.40
N LEU A 279 24.66 -37.94 25.21
CA LEU A 279 23.72 -39.04 24.99
C LEU A 279 24.41 -40.39 25.01
N GLU A 280 23.66 -41.41 25.42
CA GLU A 280 24.11 -42.80 25.32
C GLU A 280 24.23 -43.23 23.85
N PRO A 281 25.15 -44.17 23.53
CA PRO A 281 25.33 -44.67 22.17
C PRO A 281 24.05 -45.26 21.56
N ALA A 282 23.25 -45.97 22.36
CA ALA A 282 22.00 -46.57 21.90
C ALA A 282 20.99 -45.51 21.43
N LEU A 283 20.79 -44.45 22.23
CA LEU A 283 19.88 -43.36 21.89
C LEU A 283 20.41 -42.52 20.72
N THR A 284 21.72 -42.29 20.67
CA THR A 284 22.38 -41.64 19.52
C THR A 284 22.14 -42.44 18.23
N GLN A 285 22.29 -43.75 18.28
CA GLN A 285 22.04 -44.62 17.12
C GLN A 285 20.57 -44.57 16.69
N GLN A 286 19.63 -44.57 17.65
CA GLN A 286 18.20 -44.42 17.36
C GLN A 286 17.90 -43.09 16.65
N LEU A 287 18.47 -41.98 17.11
CA LEU A 287 18.33 -40.67 16.48
C LEU A 287 18.88 -40.65 15.05
N SER A 288 20.06 -41.22 14.82
CA SER A 288 20.67 -41.31 13.48
C SER A 288 19.88 -42.20 12.52
N THR A 289 19.37 -43.34 13.01
CA THR A 289 18.50 -44.22 12.24
C THR A 289 17.19 -43.54 11.88
N LEU A 290 16.58 -42.83 12.82
CA LEU A 290 15.35 -42.07 12.60
C LEU A 290 15.54 -40.94 11.58
N MET A 291 16.63 -40.18 11.70
CA MET A 291 16.99 -39.14 10.74
C MET A 291 17.08 -39.70 9.32
N SER A 292 17.77 -40.83 9.17
CA SER A 292 17.95 -41.48 7.87
C SER A 292 16.63 -42.00 7.30
N ALA A 293 15.76 -42.56 8.14
CA ALA A 293 14.47 -43.11 7.74
C ALA A 293 13.44 -42.02 7.37
N SER A 294 13.54 -40.85 8.00
CA SER A 294 12.59 -39.74 7.82
C SER A 294 13.05 -38.71 6.80
N TRP A 295 14.25 -38.90 6.24
CA TRP A 295 14.91 -37.94 5.35
C TRP A 295 14.04 -37.59 4.13
N PHE A 296 13.86 -36.29 3.89
CA PHE A 296 13.01 -35.78 2.81
C PHE A 296 13.80 -35.13 1.65
N TRP A 297 14.91 -34.45 1.93
CA TRP A 297 15.56 -33.60 0.93
C TRP A 297 16.28 -34.39 -0.17
N GLU A 298 16.06 -34.01 -1.42
CA GLU A 298 16.66 -34.65 -2.59
C GLU A 298 17.31 -33.58 -3.47
N VAL A 299 18.35 -33.97 -4.21
CA VAL A 299 19.01 -33.06 -5.16
C VAL A 299 18.03 -32.73 -6.28
N GLY A 300 17.89 -31.44 -6.60
CA GLY A 300 16.98 -30.95 -7.64
C GLY A 300 16.09 -29.81 -7.15
N GLU A 301 15.02 -29.54 -7.89
CA GLU A 301 14.07 -28.48 -7.55
C GLU A 301 12.95 -29.03 -6.66
N SER A 302 12.88 -28.54 -5.42
CA SER A 302 11.71 -28.75 -4.56
C SER A 302 10.76 -27.55 -4.69
N ILE A 303 9.46 -27.77 -4.51
CA ILE A 303 8.45 -26.71 -4.61
C ILE A 303 7.85 -26.46 -3.22
N VAL A 304 7.93 -25.21 -2.76
CA VAL A 304 7.26 -24.76 -1.53
C VAL A 304 5.96 -24.07 -1.91
N ASN A 305 4.84 -24.60 -1.42
CA ASN A 305 3.51 -24.05 -1.59
C ASN A 305 3.05 -23.49 -0.25
N VAL A 306 2.64 -22.22 -0.24
CA VAL A 306 2.11 -21.58 0.96
C VAL A 306 0.72 -21.08 0.66
N SER A 307 -0.23 -21.37 1.55
CA SER A 307 -1.62 -20.94 1.43
C SER A 307 -2.17 -20.38 2.73
N ALA A 308 -3.11 -19.45 2.63
CA ALA A 308 -3.88 -18.90 3.74
C ALA A 308 -5.32 -18.62 3.28
N ASN A 309 -6.26 -18.59 4.23
CA ASN A 309 -7.65 -18.21 3.99
C ASN A 309 -7.88 -16.73 4.28
N VAL A 310 -8.57 -16.03 3.38
CA VAL A 310 -9.08 -14.66 3.57
C VAL A 310 -10.55 -14.64 3.16
N ASP A 311 -11.44 -14.35 4.10
CA ASP A 311 -12.89 -14.26 3.87
C ASP A 311 -13.50 -15.47 3.13
N GLY A 312 -12.99 -16.68 3.38
CA GLY A 312 -13.46 -17.91 2.76
C GLY A 312 -12.76 -18.27 1.44
N GLU A 313 -11.93 -17.37 0.90
CA GLU A 313 -11.13 -17.63 -0.30
C GLU A 313 -9.69 -18.01 0.05
N THR A 314 -9.09 -18.90 -0.75
CA THR A 314 -7.71 -19.35 -0.52
C THR A 314 -6.74 -18.52 -1.34
N VAL A 315 -5.85 -17.83 -0.63
CA VAL A 315 -4.71 -17.09 -1.20
C VAL A 315 -3.49 -18.00 -1.15
N ARG A 316 -2.70 -18.07 -2.23
CA ARG A 316 -1.52 -18.94 -2.28
C ARG A 316 -0.40 -18.37 -3.13
N PHE A 317 0.82 -18.76 -2.81
CA PHE A 317 1.97 -18.62 -3.70
C PHE A 317 2.79 -19.92 -3.68
N SER A 318 3.54 -20.12 -4.77
CA SER A 318 4.45 -21.26 -4.93
C SER A 318 5.84 -20.78 -5.29
N ARG A 319 6.86 -21.45 -4.76
CA ARG A 319 8.26 -21.12 -5.06
C ARG A 319 9.10 -22.37 -5.21
N ALA A 320 9.77 -22.49 -6.36
CA ALA A 320 10.80 -23.50 -6.57
C ALA A 320 12.08 -23.10 -5.80
N ILE A 321 12.70 -24.10 -5.18
CA ILE A 321 13.96 -23.98 -4.45
C ILE A 321 14.94 -25.05 -4.97
N PRO A 322 16.09 -24.66 -5.53
CA PRO A 322 17.11 -25.61 -5.93
C PRO A 322 17.87 -26.11 -4.70
N ILE A 323 17.97 -27.43 -4.55
CA ILE A 323 18.73 -28.12 -3.50
C ILE A 323 19.92 -28.84 -4.13
N THR A 324 21.12 -28.54 -3.66
CA THR A 324 22.37 -29.18 -4.14
C THR A 324 22.79 -30.36 -3.25
N SER A 325 23.69 -31.21 -3.76
CA SER A 325 24.31 -32.29 -2.98
C SER A 325 25.03 -31.76 -1.74
N ASP A 326 25.80 -30.69 -1.91
CA ASP A 326 26.61 -30.09 -0.83
C ASP A 326 25.72 -29.58 0.31
N GLN A 327 24.55 -29.03 -0.02
CA GLN A 327 23.57 -28.62 0.97
C GLN A 327 22.99 -29.81 1.73
N ILE A 328 22.68 -30.91 1.03
CA ILE A 328 22.21 -32.15 1.65
C ILE A 328 23.26 -32.72 2.59
N ASP A 329 24.52 -32.76 2.18
CA ASP A 329 25.62 -33.28 2.99
C ASP A 329 25.86 -32.40 4.22
N ALA A 330 25.83 -31.07 4.04
CA ALA A 330 25.93 -30.12 5.15
C ALA A 330 24.79 -30.27 6.16
N MET A 331 23.56 -30.49 5.68
CA MET A 331 22.41 -30.80 6.54
C MET A 331 22.62 -32.14 7.29
N LYS A 332 22.98 -33.21 6.58
CA LYS A 332 23.19 -34.52 7.22
C LYS A 332 24.32 -34.52 8.24
N ALA A 333 25.34 -33.68 8.06
CA ALA A 333 26.47 -33.56 8.97
C ALA A 333 26.06 -33.18 10.41
N ILE A 334 24.88 -32.60 10.61
CA ILE A 334 24.34 -32.27 11.94
C ILE A 334 24.17 -33.53 12.80
N SER A 335 23.87 -34.68 12.19
CA SER A 335 23.74 -35.95 12.90
C SER A 335 25.03 -36.41 13.59
N ASN A 336 26.20 -35.94 13.14
CA ASN A 336 27.48 -36.20 13.80
C ASN A 336 27.54 -35.63 15.22
N TYR A 337 26.67 -34.65 15.52
CA TYR A 337 26.59 -33.98 16.80
C TYR A 337 25.39 -34.42 17.65
N TYR A 338 24.68 -35.49 17.28
CA TYR A 338 23.61 -36.05 18.13
C TYR A 338 24.15 -36.57 19.46
N LYS A 339 25.29 -37.26 19.46
CA LYS A 339 25.94 -37.74 20.69
C LYS A 339 26.22 -36.62 21.70
N ASP A 340 26.43 -35.40 21.21
CA ASP A 340 26.76 -34.22 22.01
C ASP A 340 25.53 -33.36 22.31
N GLY A 341 24.33 -33.82 21.96
CA GLY A 341 23.06 -33.11 22.15
C GLY A 341 22.83 -31.92 21.23
N PHE A 342 23.91 -31.36 20.66
CA PHE A 342 23.89 -30.15 19.85
C PHE A 342 23.00 -30.28 18.60
N GLY A 343 23.02 -31.43 17.92
CA GLY A 343 22.18 -31.67 16.74
C GLY A 343 20.68 -31.80 17.04
N LEU A 344 20.27 -31.83 18.32
CA LEU A 344 18.86 -31.88 18.73
C LEU A 344 18.24 -30.49 18.90
N TYR A 345 19.04 -29.43 18.79
CA TYR A 345 18.55 -28.07 18.90
C TYR A 345 17.98 -27.64 17.56
N PRO A 346 16.69 -27.26 17.50
CA PRO A 346 16.03 -26.97 16.24
C PRO A 346 16.77 -25.90 15.41
N GLN A 347 17.38 -24.91 16.04
CA GLN A 347 18.01 -23.77 15.34
C GLN A 347 19.33 -24.14 14.62
N VAL A 348 19.94 -25.27 14.98
CA VAL A 348 21.24 -25.71 14.46
C VAL A 348 21.11 -26.27 13.04
N SER A 349 19.89 -26.61 12.62
CA SER A 349 19.67 -27.43 11.43
C SER A 349 19.24 -26.69 10.16
N LEU A 350 19.43 -25.37 10.15
CA LEU A 350 18.93 -24.47 9.12
C LEU A 350 20.04 -24.03 8.14
N MET A 351 19.74 -24.08 6.84
CA MET A 351 20.64 -23.80 5.72
C MET A 351 19.98 -22.82 4.73
N PRO A 352 20.59 -21.65 4.43
CA PRO A 352 20.08 -20.79 3.38
C PRO A 352 20.10 -21.49 2.02
N VAL A 353 19.02 -21.38 1.23
CA VAL A 353 18.99 -21.88 -0.15
C VAL A 353 20.08 -21.17 -0.96
N GLY A 354 20.91 -21.95 -1.67
CA GLY A 354 22.08 -21.45 -2.41
C GLY A 354 23.37 -21.32 -1.57
N SER A 355 23.34 -21.66 -0.27
CA SER A 355 24.52 -21.74 0.58
C SER A 355 24.79 -23.17 1.01
N ALA A 356 26.03 -23.65 0.84
CA ALA A 356 26.50 -24.92 1.40
C ALA A 356 26.99 -24.79 2.86
N ILE A 357 27.04 -23.56 3.39
CA ILE A 357 27.44 -23.29 4.77
C ILE A 357 26.18 -23.25 5.64
N PRO A 358 26.14 -23.99 6.78
CA PRO A 358 25.12 -23.84 7.81
C PRO A 358 24.82 -22.39 8.12
N GLY A 359 23.54 -22.05 8.25
CA GLY A 359 23.13 -20.75 8.76
C GLY A 359 23.64 -20.59 10.19
N HIS A 360 24.75 -19.88 10.38
CA HIS A 360 25.26 -19.53 11.70
C HIS A 360 24.37 -18.47 12.35
N GLN A 361 23.39 -18.87 13.15
CA GLN A 361 22.92 -18.07 14.29
C GLN A 361 22.61 -19.01 15.46
N ILE A 362 23.67 -19.41 16.16
CA ILE A 362 23.55 -19.72 17.59
C ILE A 362 23.95 -18.43 18.26
N GLU A 363 22.98 -17.57 18.59
CA GLU A 363 23.26 -16.56 19.60
C GLU A 363 23.47 -17.31 20.92
N SER A 364 24.60 -17.06 21.56
CA SER A 364 24.97 -17.66 22.85
C SER A 364 23.97 -17.35 23.97
N SER A 365 22.99 -16.48 23.71
CA SER A 365 21.87 -16.15 24.60
C SER A 365 20.78 -17.22 24.64
N ALA A 366 20.81 -18.20 23.72
CA ALA A 366 19.84 -19.30 23.63
C ALA A 366 20.35 -20.65 24.16
N LEU A 367 21.54 -20.67 24.78
CA LEU A 367 22.07 -21.82 25.52
C LEU A 367 21.88 -21.65 27.02
#